data_AF-A0A926EBW9-F1
#
_entry.id   AF-A0A926EBW9-F1
#
_cell.length_a   1.000
_cell.length_b   1.000
_cell.length_c   1.000
_cell.angle_alpha   90.00
_cell.angle_beta   90.00
_cell.angle_gamma   90.00
#
_symmetry.space_group_name_H-M   'P 1'
#
loop_
_entity.id
_entity.type
_entity.pdbx_description
1 polymer ?
#
loop_
_entity_poly.entity_id
_entity_poly.type
_entity_poly.pdbx_seq_one_letter_code
_entity_poly.pdbx_strand_id
1 'polypeptide(L)' 'MIRQIGLNIAYHRKRKGYTQEQLADRVPMSRGHLSHIESYNVQTKFSVSTLLAIAKALEIEPKLLFEFRE' A
#
# COMPACT_ATOMS: atom_id res chain seq x y z
N MET A 1 -1.45 13.58 2.51
CA MET A 1 -0.96 12.46 3.34
C MET A 1 -1.49 11.10 2.87
N ILE A 2 -2.77 10.76 3.08
CA ILE A 2 -3.35 9.42 2.73
C ILE A 2 -3.13 9.02 1.26
N ARG A 3 -3.37 9.94 0.32
CA ARG A 3 -3.06 9.74 -1.11
C ARG A 3 -1.59 9.39 -1.37
N GLN A 4 -0.67 10.08 -0.72
CA GLN A 4 0.75 9.88 -0.97
C GLN A 4 1.22 8.52 -0.45
N ILE A 5 0.63 8.07 0.67
CA ILE A 5 0.82 6.70 1.18
C ILE A 5 0.35 5.67 0.15
N GLY A 6 -0.85 5.84 -0.44
CA GLY A 6 -1.36 4.97 -1.50
C GLY A 6 -0.42 4.88 -2.72
N LEU A 7 0.14 6.02 -3.15
CA LEU A 7 1.12 6.07 -4.23
C LEU A 7 2.43 5.37 -3.86
N ASN A 8 2.92 5.55 -2.63
CA ASN A 8 4.12 4.87 -2.15
C ASN A 8 3.92 3.35 -2.06
N ILE A 9 2.75 2.88 -1.60
CA ILE A 9 2.38 1.46 -1.61
C ILE A 9 2.44 0.93 -3.05
N ALA A 10 1.78 1.59 -4.00
CA ALA A 10 1.78 1.18 -5.40
C ALA A 10 3.19 1.17 -6.00
N TYR A 11 4.02 2.16 -5.67
CA TYR A 11 5.41 2.26 -6.11
C TYR A 11 6.24 1.07 -5.61
N HIS A 12 6.22 0.79 -4.31
CA HIS A 12 6.98 -0.32 -3.72
C HIS A 12 6.45 -1.69 -4.16
N ARG A 13 5.13 -1.83 -4.31
CA ARG A 13 4.51 -3.03 -4.88
C ARG A 13 5.02 -3.33 -6.29
N LYS A 14 5.03 -2.32 -7.16
CA LYS A 14 5.57 -2.46 -8.53
C LYS A 14 7.06 -2.80 -8.54
N ARG A 15 7.85 -2.22 -7.63
CA ARG A 15 9.28 -2.56 -7.48
C ARG A 15 9.53 -4.00 -7.03
N LYS A 16 8.63 -4.59 -6.24
CA LYS A 16 8.66 -6.01 -5.88
C LYS A 16 8.11 -6.93 -6.98
N GLY A 17 7.60 -6.37 -8.09
CA GLY A 17 7.01 -7.15 -9.18
C GLY A 17 5.64 -7.74 -8.87
N TYR A 18 4.96 -7.25 -7.83
CA TYR A 18 3.66 -7.77 -7.41
C TYR A 18 2.50 -7.13 -8.16
N THR A 19 1.52 -7.94 -8.56
CA THR A 19 0.18 -7.47 -8.90
C THR A 19 -0.57 -7.02 -7.63
N GLN A 20 -1.68 -6.29 -7.79
CA GLN A 20 -2.54 -5.97 -6.65
C GLN A 20 -3.10 -7.24 -6.00
N GLU A 21 -3.46 -8.26 -6.79
CA GLU A 21 -3.91 -9.55 -6.26
C GLU A 21 -2.84 -10.17 -5.37
N GLN A 22 -1.60 -10.24 -5.88
CA GLN A 22 -0.49 -10.84 -5.15
C GLN A 22 -0.15 -10.13 -3.83
N LEU A 23 -0.28 -8.79 -3.77
CA LEU A 23 -0.09 -8.07 -2.52
C LEU A 23 -1.29 -8.26 -1.57
N ALA A 24 -2.50 -8.28 -2.10
CA ALA A 24 -3.72 -8.54 -1.33
C ALA A 24 -3.75 -9.97 -0.75
N ASP A 25 -3.18 -10.96 -1.43
CA ASP A 25 -3.03 -12.31 -0.88
C ASP A 25 -2.04 -12.36 0.29
N ARG A 26 -1.04 -11.47 0.30
CA ARG A 26 0.00 -11.39 1.33
C ARG A 26 -0.43 -10.59 2.55
N VAL A 27 -1.40 -9.71 2.39
CA VAL A 27 -1.94 -8.88 3.46
C VAL A 27 -3.43 -9.16 3.51
N PRO A 28 -3.99 -9.81 4.55
CA PRO A 28 -5.35 -10.39 4.54
C PRO A 28 -6.45 -9.35 4.26
N MET A 29 -6.61 -8.98 2.99
CA MET A 29 -7.48 -7.92 2.48
C MET A 29 -7.86 -8.26 1.05
N SER A 30 -8.97 -7.72 0.57
CA SER A 30 -9.37 -7.93 -0.82
C SER A 30 -8.53 -7.09 -1.78
N ARG A 31 -8.33 -7.59 -3.01
CA ARG A 31 -7.75 -6.81 -4.12
C ARG A 31 -8.46 -5.48 -4.33
N GLY A 32 -9.80 -5.47 -4.22
CA GLY A 32 -10.61 -4.26 -4.35
C GLY A 32 -10.27 -3.21 -3.29
N HIS A 33 -10.10 -3.64 -2.02
CA HIS A 33 -9.69 -2.75 -0.94
C HIS A 33 -8.29 -2.17 -1.21
N LEU A 34 -7.31 -3.01 -1.59
CA LEU A 34 -5.98 -2.54 -1.96
C LEU A 34 -6.02 -1.57 -3.16
N SER A 35 -6.84 -1.86 -4.17
CA SER A 35 -7.01 -0.98 -5.32
C SER A 35 -7.53 0.39 -4.90
N HIS A 36 -8.48 0.47 -3.98
CA HIS A 36 -8.96 1.75 -3.47
C HIS A 36 -7.92 2.49 -2.62
N ILE A 37 -7.09 1.77 -1.85
CA ILE A 37 -5.96 2.35 -1.10
C ILE A 37 -4.94 2.99 -2.05
N GLU A 38 -4.60 2.30 -3.14
CA GLU A 38 -3.62 2.77 -4.14
C GLU A 38 -4.18 3.83 -5.10
N SER A 39 -5.50 4.02 -5.13
CA SER A 39 -6.16 4.94 -6.06
C SER A 39 -6.15 6.38 -5.55
N TYR A 40 -5.86 7.32 -6.45
CA TYR A 40 -5.91 8.75 -6.15
C TYR A 40 -7.34 9.26 -5.83
N ASN A 41 -8.33 8.72 -6.54
CA ASN A 41 -9.68 9.30 -6.57
C ASN A 41 -10.62 8.73 -5.49
N VAL A 42 -10.16 7.79 -4.66
CA VAL A 42 -11.01 7.08 -3.70
C VAL A 42 -10.51 7.34 -2.28
N GLN A 43 -11.30 8.06 -1.47
CA GLN A 43 -11.01 8.16 -0.03
C GLN A 43 -11.34 6.82 0.64
N THR A 44 -10.30 6.05 0.92
CA THR A 44 -10.39 4.80 1.67
C THR A 44 -9.77 4.96 3.04
N LYS A 45 -10.49 4.49 4.07
CA LYS A 45 -9.96 4.42 5.43
C LYS A 45 -9.19 3.10 5.60
N PHE A 46 -8.01 3.18 6.20
CA PHE A 46 -7.21 2.03 6.60
C PHE A 46 -6.52 2.33 7.93
N SER A 47 -6.19 1.28 8.69
CA SER A 47 -5.52 1.44 9.98
C SER A 47 -4.00 1.49 9.82
N VAL A 48 -3.30 1.93 10.87
CA VAL A 48 -1.83 1.82 10.97
C VAL A 48 -1.40 0.36 10.88
N SER A 49 -2.15 -0.58 11.48
CA SER A 49 -1.85 -2.01 11.39
C SER A 49 -1.90 -2.52 9.94
N THR A 50 -2.81 -2.04 9.11
CA THR A 50 -2.83 -2.35 7.67
C THR A 50 -1.54 -1.87 6.99
N LEU A 51 -1.08 -0.65 7.29
CA LEU A 51 0.18 -0.12 6.72
C LEU A 51 1.39 -0.94 7.14
N LEU A 52 1.48 -1.32 8.41
CA LEU A 52 2.57 -2.16 8.91
C LEU A 52 2.56 -3.55 8.25
N ALA A 53 1.38 -4.13 8.04
CA ALA A 53 1.24 -5.40 7.34
C ALA A 53 1.65 -5.30 5.86
N ILE A 54 1.27 -4.21 5.18
CA ILE A 54 1.72 -3.92 3.80
C ILE A 54 3.23 -3.74 3.74
N ALA A 55 3.83 -2.95 4.64
CA ALA A 55 5.28 -2.75 4.69
C ALA A 55 6.01 -4.08 4.89
N LYS A 56 5.50 -4.93 5.78
CA LYS A 56 6.02 -6.29 6.00
C LYS A 56 5.91 -7.16 4.74
N ALA A 57 4.75 -7.19 4.09
CA ALA A 57 4.54 -7.96 2.86
C ALA A 57 5.39 -7.46 1.67
N LEU A 58 5.71 -6.17 1.66
CA LEU A 58 6.62 -5.54 0.70
C LEU A 58 8.09 -5.59 1.14
N GLU A 59 8.41 -6.19 2.30
CA GLU A 59 9.76 -6.30 2.87
C GLU A 59 10.51 -4.96 2.87
N ILE A 60 9.83 -3.91 3.34
CA ILE A 60 10.38 -2.55 3.46
C ILE A 60 10.18 -2.03 4.88
N GLU A 61 11.01 -1.06 5.28
CA GLU A 61 10.77 -0.30 6.50
C GLU A 61 9.47 0.51 6.38
N PRO A 62 8.59 0.53 7.40
CA PRO A 62 7.34 1.28 7.35
C PRO A 62 7.50 2.76 7.02
N LYS A 63 8.61 3.40 7.44
CA LYS A 63 8.92 4.81 7.17
C LYS A 63 8.86 5.15 5.68
N LEU A 64 9.22 4.20 4.80
CA LEU A 64 9.22 4.39 3.35
C LEU A 64 7.80 4.61 2.79
N LEU A 65 6.75 4.12 3.46
CA LEU A 65 5.37 4.43 3.10
C LEU A 65 5.00 5.88 3.42
N PHE A 66 5.70 6.52 4.34
CA PHE A 66 5.49 7.91 4.79
C PHE A 66 6.52 8.90 4.21
N GLU A 67 7.48 8.44 3.41
CA GLU A 67 8.40 9.33 2.70
C GLU A 67 7.67 10.03 1.56
N PHE A 68 7.41 11.31 1.73
CA PHE A 68 6.75 12.15 0.75
C PHE A 68 7.82 12.94 0.00
N ARG A 69 7.93 12.71 -1.30
CA ARG A 69 8.81 13.50 -2.18
C ARG A 69 8.01 14.71 -2.66
N GLU A 70 8.59 15.90 -2.54
CA GLU A 70 8.02 17.16 -3.04
C GLU A 70 7.83 17.16 -4.56
#